data_AF-A0A970J9Z0-F1
#
_entry.id   AF-A0A970J9Z0-F1
#
_cell.length_a   1.000
_cell.length_b   1.000
_cell.length_c   1.000
_cell.angle_alpha   90.00
_cell.angle_beta   90.00
_cell.angle_gamma   90.00
#
_symmetry.space_group_name_H-M   'P 1'
#
loop_
_entity.id
_entity.type
_entity.pdbx_description
1 polymer ?
#
loop_
_entity_poly.entity_id
_entity_poly.type
_entity_poly.pdbx_seq_one_letter_code
_entity_poly.pdbx_strand_id
1 'polypeptide(L)'
;MIDIYFEPDYGKLYEKMENGKCEIFEYTCELGTVYHMFIKREIETKVDDTVWYDLITPYGYGGPIIKRCEAGKENALVNEFGHAFAQYCKENNIVSEFIRFHPVIKNSELFKDIYDVIYM
;
A
#
# COMPACT_ATOMS: atom_id res chain seq x y z
N MET A 1 -5.71 -12.24 -11.96
CA MET A 1 -6.15 -12.32 -10.56
C MET A 1 -5.08 -13.09 -9.81
N ILE A 2 -4.33 -12.43 -8.93
CA ILE A 2 -3.21 -13.04 -8.19
C ILE A 2 -3.76 -13.77 -6.95
N ASP A 3 -4.64 -13.10 -6.19
CA ASP A 3 -5.34 -13.64 -5.02
C ASP A 3 -6.57 -12.74 -4.69
N ILE A 4 -7.55 -13.25 -3.93
CA ILE A 4 -8.74 -12.49 -3.50
C ILE A 4 -8.37 -11.27 -2.65
N TYR A 5 -7.25 -11.34 -1.93
CA TYR A 5 -6.74 -10.24 -1.10
C TYR A 5 -6.47 -8.94 -1.87
N PHE A 6 -6.30 -9.00 -3.19
CA PHE A 6 -6.06 -7.83 -4.04
C PHE A 6 -7.31 -7.33 -4.77
N GLU A 7 -8.46 -7.98 -4.55
CA GLU A 7 -9.73 -7.60 -5.17
C GLU A 7 -10.38 -6.42 -4.42
N PRO A 8 -10.77 -5.34 -5.12
CA PRO A 8 -11.35 -4.15 -4.47
C PRO A 8 -12.58 -4.44 -3.60
N ASP A 9 -13.41 -5.40 -4.00
CA ASP A 9 -14.61 -5.75 -3.24
C ASP A 9 -14.27 -6.49 -1.93
N TYR A 10 -13.12 -7.17 -1.87
CA TYR A 10 -12.60 -7.71 -0.61
C TYR A 10 -12.17 -6.58 0.32
N GLY A 11 -11.45 -5.57 -0.19
CA GLY A 11 -11.08 -4.39 0.59
C GLY A 11 -12.30 -3.63 1.14
N LYS A 12 -13.31 -3.38 0.29
CA LYS A 12 -14.57 -2.72 0.69
C LYS A 12 -15.31 -3.46 1.81
N LEU A 13 -15.27 -4.79 1.81
CA LEU A 13 -15.91 -5.60 2.85
C LEU A 13 -15.39 -5.25 4.26
N TYR A 14 -14.12 -4.85 4.37
CA TYR A 14 -13.47 -4.56 5.64
C TYR A 14 -13.48 -3.09 6.06
N GLU A 15 -13.99 -2.16 5.24
CA GLU A 15 -14.07 -0.72 5.58
C GLU A 15 -14.72 -0.48 6.95
N LYS A 16 -15.87 -1.11 7.18
CA LYS A 16 -16.61 -0.99 8.43
C LYS A 16 -15.88 -1.65 9.61
N MET A 17 -15.23 -2.78 9.38
CA MET A 17 -14.53 -3.51 10.45
C MET A 17 -13.23 -2.82 10.87
N GLU A 18 -12.53 -2.21 9.92
CA GLU A 18 -11.26 -1.52 10.14
C GLU A 18 -11.44 -0.01 10.42
N ASN A 19 -12.67 0.50 10.46
CA ASN A 19 -13.00 1.91 10.68
C ASN A 19 -12.27 2.86 9.72
N GLY A 20 -12.30 2.54 8.43
CA GLY A 20 -11.62 3.33 7.41
C GLY A 20 -12.22 3.14 6.02
N LYS A 21 -11.58 3.74 5.01
CA LYS A 21 -12.00 3.63 3.61
C LYS A 21 -10.98 2.85 2.80
N CYS A 22 -11.47 1.95 1.96
CA CYS A 22 -10.65 1.22 1.03
C CYS A 22 -10.27 2.14 -0.12
N GLU A 23 -8.98 2.37 -0.27
CA GLU A 23 -8.41 3.19 -1.32
C GLU A 23 -7.35 2.38 -2.09
N ILE A 24 -7.14 2.78 -3.34
CA ILE A 24 -6.16 2.18 -4.23
C ILE A 24 -5.27 3.29 -4.76
N PHE A 25 -3.97 3.14 -4.53
CA PHE A 25 -2.95 3.93 -5.18
C PHE A 25 -2.33 3.09 -6.30
N GLU A 26 -2.59 3.49 -7.55
CA GLU A 26 -1.99 2.86 -8.73
C GLU A 26 -1.00 3.85 -9.36
N TYR A 27 0.27 3.46 -9.40
CA TYR A 27 1.35 4.24 -10.00
C TYR A 27 1.71 3.63 -11.35
N THR A 28 1.68 4.44 -12.41
CA THR A 28 2.08 4.01 -13.76
C THR A 28 3.11 4.97 -14.34
N CYS A 29 4.21 4.42 -14.83
CA CYS A 29 5.24 5.13 -15.58
C CYS A 29 5.70 4.30 -16.78
N GLU A 30 6.74 4.75 -17.48
CA GLU A 30 7.31 4.03 -18.62
C GLU A 30 7.85 2.65 -18.22
N LEU A 31 8.41 2.53 -17.02
CA LEU A 31 8.99 1.29 -16.50
C LEU A 31 7.93 0.23 -16.16
N GLY A 32 6.70 0.63 -15.84
CA GLY A 32 5.68 -0.31 -15.39
C GLY A 32 4.51 0.28 -14.64
N THR A 33 3.80 -0.58 -13.92
CA THR A 33 2.64 -0.25 -13.10
C THR A 33 2.71 -0.99 -11.76
N VAL A 34 2.60 -0.24 -10.67
CA VAL A 34 2.47 -0.76 -9.30
C VAL A 34 1.08 -0.47 -8.78
N TYR A 35 0.45 -1.48 -8.19
CA TYR A 35 -0.87 -1.41 -7.58
C TYR A 35 -0.73 -1.62 -6.07
N HIS A 36 -1.34 -0.74 -5.29
CA HIS A 36 -1.34 -0.82 -3.84
C HIS A 36 -2.73 -0.50 -3.28
N MET A 37 -3.32 -1.45 -2.55
CA MET A 37 -4.65 -1.32 -1.94
C MET A 37 -4.52 -1.35 -0.42
N PHE A 38 -5.18 -0.40 0.22
CA PHE A 38 -5.12 -0.20 1.67
C PHE A 38 -6.43 0.35 2.21
N ILE A 39 -6.63 0.20 3.51
CA ILE A 39 -7.65 0.90 4.28
C ILE A 39 -7.00 2.13 4.91
N LYS A 40 -7.48 3.32 4.55
CA LYS A 40 -7.10 4.58 5.16
C LYS A 40 -8.00 4.87 6.35
N ARG A 41 -7.44 4.95 7.55
CA ARG A 41 -8.18 5.17 8.81
C ARG A 41 -7.84 6.50 9.40
N GLU A 42 -8.85 7.19 9.92
CA GLU A 42 -8.65 8.44 10.66
C GLU A 42 -8.06 8.13 12.04
N ILE A 43 -7.02 8.88 12.41
CA ILE A 43 -6.44 8.85 13.75
C ILE A 43 -7.27 9.79 14.64
N GLU A 44 -7.80 9.27 15.74
CA GLU A 44 -8.70 10.03 16.64
C GLU A 44 -8.05 11.29 17.21
N THR A 45 -6.73 11.28 17.38
CA THR A 45 -5.97 12.41 17.92
C THR A 45 -5.64 13.41 16.81
N LYS A 46 -6.09 14.66 16.99
CA LYS A 46 -5.71 15.79 16.14
C LYS A 46 -4.45 16.46 16.66
N VAL A 47 -3.62 16.95 15.75
CA VAL A 47 -2.46 17.80 16.06
C VAL A 47 -2.62 19.07 15.25
N ASP A 48 -2.57 20.22 15.92
CA ASP A 48 -2.75 21.54 15.29
C ASP A 48 -4.03 21.64 14.43
N ASP A 49 -5.16 21.16 14.98
CA ASP A 49 -6.47 21.05 14.32
C ASP A 49 -6.49 20.21 13.02
N THR A 50 -5.38 19.55 12.70
CA THR A 50 -5.22 18.72 11.50
C THR A 50 -5.66 17.30 11.80
N VAL A 51 -6.45 16.74 10.89
CA VAL A 51 -6.85 15.32 10.88
C VAL A 51 -5.75 14.52 10.19
N TRP A 52 -5.29 13.46 10.85
CA TRP A 52 -4.24 12.58 10.39
C TRP A 52 -4.77 11.18 10.14
N TYR A 53 -4.04 10.42 9.33
CA TYR A 53 -4.44 9.09 8.90
C TYR A 53 -3.30 8.09 9.05
N ASP A 54 -3.67 6.83 9.30
CA ASP A 54 -2.80 5.70 9.05
C ASP A 54 -3.37 4.82 7.94
N LEU A 55 -2.50 3.98 7.36
CA LEU A 55 -2.88 2.98 6.37
C LEU A 55 -2.69 1.59 6.94
N ILE A 56 -3.60 0.69 6.61
CA ILE A 56 -3.46 -0.73 6.91
C ILE A 56 -3.92 -1.57 5.72
N THR A 57 -3.24 -2.68 5.41
CA THR A 57 -3.81 -3.65 4.46
C THR A 57 -5.13 -4.21 4.99
N PRO A 58 -6.15 -4.48 4.15
CA PRO A 58 -7.32 -5.23 4.56
C PRO A 58 -6.94 -6.53 5.28
N TYR A 59 -7.85 -7.05 6.11
CA TYR A 59 -7.60 -8.27 6.88
C TYR A 59 -7.05 -9.40 5.99
N GLY A 60 -6.04 -10.12 6.48
CA GLY A 60 -5.32 -11.11 5.68
C GLY A 60 -4.01 -10.55 5.12
N TYR A 61 -3.78 -10.73 3.82
CA TYR A 61 -2.54 -10.33 3.15
C TYR A 61 -2.77 -9.17 2.18
N GLY A 62 -1.70 -8.49 1.78
CA GLY A 62 -1.77 -7.39 0.83
C GLY A 62 -0.40 -6.78 0.56
N GLY A 63 -0.38 -5.45 0.48
CA GLY A 63 0.79 -4.66 0.14
C GLY A 63 0.88 -4.37 -1.35
N PRO A 64 1.88 -3.60 -1.77
CA PRO A 64 2.04 -3.25 -3.17
C PRO A 64 2.43 -4.48 -4.01
N ILE A 65 2.02 -4.47 -5.26
CA ILE A 65 2.35 -5.48 -6.28
C ILE A 65 2.69 -4.81 -7.60
N ILE A 66 3.66 -5.39 -8.33
CA ILE A 66 3.96 -5.00 -9.70
C ILE A 66 2.96 -5.69 -10.62
N LYS A 67 2.13 -4.94 -11.35
CA LYS A 67 1.23 -5.49 -12.39
C LYS A 67 1.90 -5.61 -13.75
N ARG A 68 2.84 -4.72 -14.05
CA ARG A 68 3.64 -4.71 -15.29
C ARG A 68 4.99 -4.11 -14.96
N CYS A 69 6.07 -4.66 -15.51
CA CYS A 69 7.39 -4.07 -15.44
C CYS A 69 8.20 -4.44 -16.68
N GLU A 70 9.02 -3.51 -17.17
CA GLU A 70 10.10 -3.81 -18.10
C GLU A 70 11.10 -4.76 -17.42
N ALA A 71 11.57 -5.77 -18.15
CA ALA A 71 12.44 -6.80 -17.58
C ALA A 71 13.74 -6.21 -17.01
N GLY A 72 14.03 -6.49 -15.74
CA GLY A 72 15.23 -5.98 -15.06
C GLY A 72 15.12 -4.54 -14.55
N LYS A 73 13.93 -3.92 -14.60
CA LYS A 73 13.65 -2.56 -14.09
C LYS A 73 12.87 -2.55 -12.78
N GLU A 74 12.69 -3.70 -12.13
CA GLU A 74 11.85 -3.85 -10.94
C GLU A 74 12.27 -2.90 -9.81
N ASN A 75 13.57 -2.85 -9.49
CA ASN A 75 14.08 -1.98 -8.44
C ASN A 75 13.90 -0.48 -8.77
N ALA A 76 14.06 -0.11 -10.04
CA ALA A 76 13.86 1.28 -10.46
C ALA A 76 12.39 1.68 -10.35
N LEU A 77 11.48 0.81 -10.81
CA LEU A 77 10.04 1.01 -10.68
C LEU A 77 9.60 1.09 -9.21
N VAL A 78 10.12 0.21 -8.35
CA VAL A 78 9.81 0.22 -6.90
C VAL A 78 10.29 1.51 -6.24
N ASN A 79 11.48 2.01 -6.59
CA ASN A 79 11.98 3.27 -6.06
C ASN A 79 11.14 4.47 -6.51
N GLU A 80 10.75 4.53 -7.79
CA GLU A 80 9.86 5.59 -8.29
C GLU A 80 8.48 5.54 -7.63
N PHE A 81 7.91 4.34 -7.48
CA PHE A 81 6.69 4.12 -6.73
C PHE A 81 6.83 4.60 -5.29
N GLY A 82 7.92 4.25 -4.60
CA GLY A 82 8.15 4.64 -3.21
C GLY A 82 8.19 6.16 -3.02
N HIS A 83 8.85 6.88 -3.93
CA HIS A 83 8.85 8.34 -3.92
C HIS A 83 7.45 8.93 -4.18
N ALA A 84 6.73 8.41 -5.18
CA ALA A 84 5.39 8.88 -5.52
C ALA A 84 4.39 8.61 -4.38
N PHE A 85 4.47 7.43 -3.76
CA PHE A 85 3.61 7.04 -2.65
C PHE A 85 3.93 7.82 -1.38
N ALA A 86 5.21 8.07 -1.08
CA ALA A 86 5.59 8.94 0.04
C ALA A 86 5.06 10.38 -0.15
N GLN A 87 5.05 10.90 -1.39
CA GLN A 87 4.47 12.20 -1.69
C GLN A 87 2.94 12.19 -1.51
N TYR A 88 2.26 11.16 -2.03
CA TYR A 88 0.83 10.96 -1.80
C TYR A 88 0.51 10.94 -0.30
N CYS A 89 1.29 10.23 0.51
CA CYS A 89 1.09 10.19 1.96
C CYS A 89 1.18 11.58 2.61
N LYS A 90 2.18 12.39 2.23
CA LYS A 90 2.35 13.76 2.75
C LYS A 90 1.18 14.67 2.38
N GLU A 91 0.73 14.62 1.13
CA GLU A 91 -0.39 15.44 0.63
C GLU A 91 -1.74 15.07 1.26
N ASN A 92 -1.84 13.85 1.80
CA ASN A 92 -3.06 13.28 2.35
C ASN A 92 -3.05 13.14 3.87
N ASN A 93 -2.11 13.79 4.56
CA ASN A 93 -1.92 13.72 6.02
C ASN A 93 -1.83 12.28 6.55
N ILE A 94 -1.13 11.41 5.82
CA ILE A 94 -0.87 10.03 6.23
C ILE A 94 0.48 9.98 6.93
N VAL A 95 0.51 9.48 8.16
CA VAL A 95 1.73 9.46 9.01
C VAL A 95 2.38 8.08 9.11
N SER A 96 1.64 7.00 8.85
CA SER A 96 2.15 5.64 8.97
C SER A 96 1.38 4.66 8.12
N GLU A 97 2.02 3.54 7.79
CA GLU A 97 1.40 2.41 7.11
C GLU A 97 1.83 1.09 7.79
N PHE A 98 0.88 0.17 7.94
CA PHE A 98 1.13 -1.21 8.37
C PHE A 98 0.71 -2.20 7.28
N ILE A 99 1.66 -3.00 6.80
CA ILE A 99 1.44 -3.98 5.74
C ILE A 99 1.57 -5.40 6.26
N ARG A 100 0.54 -6.23 6.03
CA ARG A 100 0.68 -7.68 6.08
C ARG A 100 1.03 -8.21 4.70
N PHE A 101 2.32 -8.34 4.40
CA PHE A 101 2.76 -8.81 3.09
C PHE A 101 2.27 -10.22 2.78
N HIS A 102 2.04 -10.50 1.50
CA HIS A 102 1.51 -11.78 1.07
C HIS A 102 2.64 -12.83 0.96
N PRO A 103 2.58 -13.92 1.77
CA PRO A 103 3.74 -14.79 2.01
C PRO A 103 4.17 -15.61 0.78
N VAL A 104 3.25 -15.89 -0.15
CA VAL A 104 3.52 -16.73 -1.33
C VAL A 104 4.09 -15.94 -2.52
N ILE A 105 3.63 -14.70 -2.73
CA ILE A 105 3.99 -13.92 -3.92
C ILE A 105 5.26 -13.09 -3.74
N LYS A 106 5.87 -13.16 -2.54
CA LYS A 106 7.16 -12.55 -2.23
C LYS A 106 7.21 -11.04 -2.50
N ASN A 107 6.09 -10.34 -2.37
CA ASN A 107 6.07 -8.89 -2.53
C ASN A 107 6.87 -8.19 -1.43
N SER A 108 7.00 -8.77 -0.24
CA SER A 108 7.96 -8.28 0.75
C SER A 108 9.40 -8.26 0.24
N GLU A 109 9.83 -9.27 -0.53
CA GLU A 109 11.20 -9.33 -1.08
C GLU A 109 11.44 -8.25 -2.14
N LEU A 110 10.41 -7.93 -2.94
CA LEU A 110 10.47 -6.89 -3.99
C LEU A 110 10.46 -5.46 -3.43
N PHE A 111 9.75 -5.25 -2.32
CA PHE A 111 9.53 -3.91 -1.76
C PHE A 111 10.33 -3.63 -0.47
N LYS A 112 11.20 -4.55 -0.03
CA LYS A 112 12.03 -4.42 1.19
C LYS A 112 12.93 -3.19 1.24
N ASP A 113 13.30 -2.63 0.09
CA ASP A 113 14.21 -1.47 0.04
C ASP A 113 13.48 -0.17 0.38
N ILE A 114 12.14 -0.16 0.35
CA ILE A 114 11.30 0.99 0.71
C ILE A 114 10.43 0.76 1.95
N TYR A 115 10.46 -0.44 2.54
CA TYR A 115 9.70 -0.80 3.74
C TYR A 115 10.59 -1.50 4.77
N ASP A 116 10.36 -1.17 6.05
CA ASP A 116 10.95 -1.91 7.17
C ASP A 116 10.22 -3.26 7.36
N VAL A 117 10.73 -4.32 6.71
CA VAL A 117 10.16 -5.66 6.77
C VAL A 117 10.70 -6.45 7.97
N ILE A 118 9.79 -6.89 8.84
CA ILE A 118 10.10 -7.74 10.00
C ILE A 118 9.44 -9.11 9.81
N TYR A 119 10.22 -10.17 9.96
CA TYR A 119 9.73 -11.55 9.96
C TYR A 119 9.42 -11.96 11.41
N MET A 120 8.15 -12.31 11.67
CA MET A 120 7.68 -12.81 12.96
C MET A 120 7.56 -14.34 12.96
#